data_AF-A0A2P9GNX3-F1
#
_entry.id   AF-A0A2P9GNX3-F1
#
_cell.length_a   1.000
_cell.length_b   1.000
_cell.length_c   1.000
_cell.angle_alpha   90.00
_cell.angle_beta   90.00
_cell.angle_gamma   90.00
#
_symmetry.space_group_name_H-M   'P 1'
#
loop_
_entity.id
_entity.type
_entity.pdbx_description
1 polymer ?
#
loop_
_entity_poly.entity_id
_entity_poly.type
_entity_poly.pdbx_seq_one_letter_code
_entity_poly.pdbx_strand_id
1 'polypeptide(L)'
;MKLCCSKILLFFLTLNILVTSYQAHNNNDEPYIIPHHTQTNRSLCEYETQSSIYDKDTGMKSVMQQFVDRTSQRFEEYKERLKEKRQKRKEERDKNIQKIIEKDKMEKSLTEKVEKGCLKCGCALGGGVLPVWGLVSGLWYGTWLQYLSAKALPEGIKKGIQVGIDEIIKIVQNAGRGGVFPDITVEEMLSSGKFTNGVTLYDMAKYISDTMYDKFQTAGCEPMWQALDGMVTEGGIVEFNAENSAHIAAVERAVEEGEALKVAEFAAKTGLLSNTIIASVVTILIIVLIMIIIYLVLRYRRKKKMKKKAQYTKLLNQ
;
A
#
# COMPACT_ATOMS: atom_id res chain seq x y z
N MET A 1 -16.28 11.07 9.40
CA MET A 1 -14.82 10.81 9.40
C MET A 1 -14.25 10.25 10.71
N LYS A 2 -14.67 10.69 11.91
CA LYS A 2 -14.06 10.24 13.20
C LYS A 2 -14.31 8.76 13.59
N LEU A 3 -15.38 8.13 13.12
CA LEU A 3 -15.75 6.75 13.47
C LEU A 3 -14.99 5.65 12.71
N CYS A 4 -14.45 5.94 11.51
CA CYS A 4 -13.68 4.96 10.74
C CYS A 4 -12.25 4.82 11.28
N CYS A 5 -11.64 5.93 11.73
CA CYS A 5 -10.29 5.92 12.29
C CYS A 5 -10.20 5.09 13.56
N SER A 6 -11.20 5.15 14.46
CA SER A 6 -11.17 4.35 15.70
C SER A 6 -11.28 2.85 15.43
N LYS A 7 -12.11 2.44 14.46
CA LYS A 7 -12.25 1.03 14.04
C LYS A 7 -10.97 0.49 13.39
N ILE A 8 -10.29 1.29 12.57
CA ILE A 8 -9.00 0.91 11.95
C ILE A 8 -7.90 0.78 13.01
N LEU A 9 -7.86 1.71 13.97
CA LEU A 9 -6.89 1.69 15.07
C LEU A 9 -7.08 0.47 15.99
N LEU A 10 -8.33 0.12 16.30
CA LEU A 10 -8.70 -1.08 17.06
C LEU A 10 -8.26 -2.36 16.35
N PHE A 11 -8.43 -2.43 15.02
CA PHE A 11 -7.99 -3.59 14.23
C PHE A 11 -6.47 -3.74 14.24
N PHE A 12 -5.73 -2.63 14.15
CA PHE A 12 -4.27 -2.61 14.24
C PHE A 12 -3.76 -3.06 15.61
N LEU A 13 -4.41 -2.63 16.69
CA LEU A 13 -4.12 -3.07 18.06
C LEU A 13 -4.35 -4.58 18.22
N THR A 14 -5.46 -5.13 17.73
CA THR A 14 -5.71 -6.57 17.80
C THR A 14 -4.70 -7.39 16.98
N LEU A 15 -4.23 -6.88 15.84
CA LEU A 15 -3.23 -7.55 15.01
C LEU A 15 -1.83 -7.53 15.65
N ASN A 16 -1.43 -6.42 16.27
CA ASN A 16 -0.15 -6.34 16.99
C ASN A 16 -0.11 -7.26 18.22
N ILE A 17 -1.24 -7.45 18.91
CA ILE A 17 -1.35 -8.39 20.03
C ILE A 17 -1.18 -9.84 19.54
N LEU A 18 -1.72 -10.18 18.36
CA LEU A 18 -1.57 -11.52 17.76
C LEU A 18 -0.13 -11.81 17.30
N VAL A 19 0.57 -10.79 16.76
CA VAL A 19 1.97 -10.90 16.34
C VAL A 19 2.91 -11.02 17.53
N THR A 20 2.69 -10.24 18.60
CA THR A 20 3.50 -10.29 19.81
C THR A 20 3.30 -11.59 20.60
N SER A 21 2.07 -12.13 20.67
CA SER A 21 1.83 -13.45 21.27
C SER A 21 2.49 -14.59 20.49
N TYR A 22 2.67 -14.44 19.18
CA TYR A 22 3.37 -15.41 18.33
C TYR A 22 4.89 -15.40 18.57
N GLN A 23 5.48 -14.24 18.89
CA GLN A 23 6.92 -14.12 19.12
C GLN A 23 7.36 -14.71 20.48
N ALA A 24 6.52 -14.57 21.51
CA ALA A 24 6.76 -15.18 22.82
C ALA A 24 6.79 -16.72 22.80
N HIS A 25 6.15 -17.37 21.81
CA HIS A 25 6.09 -18.83 21.69
C HIS A 25 7.20 -19.45 20.82
N ASN A 26 8.08 -18.65 20.18
CA ASN A 26 9.13 -19.16 19.29
C ASN A 26 10.55 -19.18 19.89
N ASN A 27 10.77 -18.62 21.07
CA ASN A 27 12.08 -18.61 21.72
C ASN A 27 12.22 -19.80 22.68
N ASN A 28 12.38 -21.01 22.13
CA ASN A 28 12.86 -22.19 22.85
C ASN A 28 13.81 -22.92 21.90
N ASP A 29 14.95 -22.30 21.61
CA ASP A 29 16.08 -22.98 20.97
C ASP A 29 16.86 -23.73 22.05
N GLU A 30 16.57 -25.02 22.16
CA GLU A 30 17.26 -25.94 23.07
C GLU A 30 18.62 -26.32 22.45
N PRO A 31 19.76 -26.11 23.15
CA PRO A 31 21.06 -26.51 22.62
C PRO A 31 21.16 -28.03 22.60
N TYR A 32 21.29 -28.61 21.40
CA TYR A 32 21.49 -30.04 21.22
C TYR A 32 22.88 -30.43 21.76
N ILE A 33 22.91 -31.24 22.81
CA ILE A 33 24.15 -31.86 23.29
C ILE A 33 24.29 -33.20 22.57
N ILE A 34 25.34 -33.33 21.76
CA ILE A 34 25.73 -34.59 21.12
C ILE A 34 26.22 -35.54 22.22
N PRO A 35 25.61 -36.71 22.44
CA PRO A 35 26.13 -37.68 23.40
C PRO A 35 27.32 -38.40 22.77
N HIS A 36 28.53 -38.16 23.29
CA HIS A 36 29.69 -38.99 22.98
C HIS A 36 29.50 -40.36 23.64
N HIS A 37 29.23 -41.38 22.83
CA HIS A 37 29.29 -42.76 23.30
C HIS A 37 30.75 -43.19 23.42
N THR A 38 31.26 -43.26 24.64
CA THR A 38 32.48 -44.00 24.95
C THR A 38 32.18 -45.48 24.81
N GLN A 39 32.68 -46.08 23.73
CA GLN A 39 32.68 -47.53 23.57
C GLN A 39 33.74 -48.10 24.53
N THR A 40 33.29 -48.62 25.67
CA THR A 40 34.17 -49.38 26.55
C THR A 40 34.45 -50.74 25.88
N ASN A 41 35.53 -50.82 25.12
CA ASN A 41 36.09 -52.09 24.68
C ASN A 41 36.62 -52.83 25.92
N ARG A 42 35.75 -53.59 26.60
CA ARG A 42 36.20 -54.71 27.44
C ARG A 42 36.58 -55.84 26.49
N SER A 43 37.82 -55.84 26.02
CA SER A 43 38.41 -57.04 25.45
C SER A 43 38.42 -58.11 26.55
N LEU A 44 37.58 -59.14 26.40
CA LEU A 44 37.69 -60.34 27.19
C LEU A 44 38.98 -61.03 26.73
N CYS A 45 40.05 -60.94 27.52
CA CYS A 45 41.18 -61.84 27.34
C CYS A 45 40.68 -63.24 27.67
N GLU A 46 40.57 -64.10 26.66
CA GLU A 46 40.45 -65.53 26.85
C GLU A 46 41.77 -66.00 27.47
N TYR A 47 41.78 -66.14 28.80
CA TYR A 47 42.81 -66.92 29.48
C TYR A 47 42.40 -68.38 29.32
N GLU A 48 43.26 -69.20 28.72
CA GLU A 48 43.05 -70.64 28.62
C GLU A 48 42.81 -71.19 30.03
N THR A 49 41.61 -71.72 30.25
CA THR A 49 41.22 -72.27 31.55
C THR A 49 42.10 -73.46 31.83
N GLN A 50 43.14 -73.28 32.65
CA GLN A 50 43.90 -74.39 33.20
C GLN A 50 42.89 -75.26 33.97
N SER A 51 42.61 -76.46 33.46
CA SER A 51 41.58 -77.33 34.01
C SER A 51 41.93 -77.68 35.45
N SER A 52 41.19 -77.09 36.38
CA SER A 52 41.40 -77.35 37.79
C SER A 52 40.91 -78.77 38.09
N ILE A 53 41.78 -79.61 38.65
CA ILE A 53 41.57 -81.05 38.93
C ILE A 53 40.58 -81.24 40.09
N TYR A 54 39.38 -80.64 40.01
CA TYR A 54 38.36 -80.64 41.08
C TYR A 54 37.00 -81.20 40.63
N ASP A 55 36.93 -81.84 39.45
CA ASP A 55 35.68 -82.41 38.90
C ASP A 55 35.04 -83.51 39.78
N LYS A 56 35.80 -84.08 40.72
CA LYS A 56 35.32 -85.09 41.67
C LYS A 56 35.28 -84.60 43.12
N ASP A 57 35.58 -83.33 43.37
CA ASP A 57 35.46 -82.75 44.71
C ASP A 57 33.99 -82.46 45.02
N THR A 58 33.44 -83.21 45.98
CA THR A 58 32.06 -83.08 46.46
C THR A 58 31.76 -81.65 46.93
N GLY A 59 32.74 -80.97 47.52
CA GLY A 59 32.62 -79.57 47.93
C GLY A 59 32.42 -78.65 46.72
N MET A 60 33.27 -78.78 45.71
CA MET A 60 33.21 -77.95 44.48
C MET A 60 31.90 -78.18 43.70
N LYS A 61 31.40 -79.42 43.62
CA LYS A 61 30.09 -79.72 43.01
C LYS A 61 28.94 -79.01 43.72
N SER A 62 28.95 -78.95 45.05
CA SER A 62 27.89 -78.28 45.82
C SER A 62 27.88 -76.76 45.58
N VAL A 63 29.06 -76.15 45.45
CA VAL A 63 29.21 -74.72 45.14
C VAL A 63 28.78 -74.42 43.70
N MET A 64 29.15 -75.29 42.75
CA MET A 64 28.72 -75.19 41.35
C MET A 64 27.19 -75.28 41.24
N GLN A 65 26.56 -76.24 41.91
CA GLN A 65 25.11 -76.39 41.92
C GLN A 65 24.42 -75.15 42.50
N GLN A 66 24.90 -74.64 43.65
CA GLN A 66 24.39 -73.38 44.22
C GLN A 66 24.56 -72.18 43.28
N PHE A 67 25.66 -72.13 42.52
CA PHE A 67 25.87 -71.08 41.54
C PHE A 67 24.88 -71.19 40.37
N VAL A 68 24.65 -72.40 39.86
CA VAL A 68 23.65 -72.68 38.80
C VAL A 68 22.24 -72.34 39.27
N ASP A 69 21.86 -72.73 40.49
CA ASP A 69 20.54 -72.43 41.04
C ASP A 69 20.34 -70.92 41.25
N ARG A 70 21.35 -70.22 41.82
CA ARG A 70 21.31 -68.76 41.99
C ARG A 70 21.31 -68.01 40.67
N THR A 71 22.06 -68.49 39.66
CA THR A 71 22.06 -67.86 38.32
C THR A 71 20.72 -68.07 37.62
N SER A 72 20.14 -69.27 37.70
CA SER A 72 18.81 -69.56 37.16
C SER A 72 17.74 -68.64 37.76
N GLN A 73 17.75 -68.45 39.08
CA GLN A 73 16.84 -67.53 39.76
C GLN A 73 17.04 -66.08 39.28
N ARG A 74 18.28 -65.60 39.19
CA ARG A 74 18.58 -64.25 38.66
C ARG A 74 18.16 -64.08 37.20
N PHE A 75 18.26 -65.13 36.38
CA PHE A 75 17.82 -65.09 34.99
C PHE A 75 16.32 -64.92 34.87
N GLU A 76 15.52 -65.59 35.71
CA GLU A 76 14.07 -65.38 35.73
C GLU A 76 13.68 -64.00 36.29
N GLU A 77 14.31 -63.54 37.36
CA GLU A 77 14.13 -62.16 37.85
C GLU A 77 14.52 -61.11 36.81
N TYR A 78 15.55 -61.38 35.99
CA TYR A 78 15.95 -60.51 34.90
C TYR A 78 14.92 -60.51 33.76
N LYS A 79 14.37 -61.68 33.40
CA LYS A 79 13.30 -61.81 32.39
C LYS A 79 12.04 -61.08 32.82
N GLU A 80 11.61 -61.21 34.08
CA GLU A 80 10.43 -60.51 34.60
C GLU A 80 10.63 -58.98 34.61
N ARG A 81 11.79 -58.49 35.07
CA ARG A 81 12.14 -57.05 34.97
C ARG A 81 12.18 -56.56 33.53
N LEU A 82 12.62 -57.40 32.58
CA LEU A 82 12.62 -57.09 31.16
C LEU A 82 11.20 -56.96 30.60
N LYS A 83 10.30 -57.87 30.96
CA LYS A 83 8.89 -57.81 30.57
C LYS A 83 8.24 -56.52 31.10
N GLU A 84 8.42 -56.22 32.39
CA GLU A 84 7.88 -55.02 33.01
C GLU A 84 8.39 -53.72 32.34
N LYS A 85 9.71 -53.63 32.09
CA LYS A 85 10.30 -52.47 31.38
C LYS A 85 9.83 -52.35 29.93
N ARG A 86 9.60 -53.47 29.23
CA ARG A 86 9.03 -53.46 27.88
C ARG A 86 7.59 -53.00 27.89
N GLN A 87 6.80 -53.44 28.87
CA GLN A 87 5.41 -53.03 29.05
C GLN A 87 5.28 -51.53 29.33
N LYS A 88 6.05 -51.00 30.29
CA LYS A 88 6.09 -49.56 30.62
C LYS A 88 6.41 -48.69 29.41
N ARG A 89 7.41 -49.06 28.60
CA ARG A 89 7.76 -48.31 27.37
C ARG A 89 6.71 -48.42 26.26
N LYS A 90 5.94 -49.53 26.22
CA LYS A 90 4.82 -49.66 25.28
C LYS A 90 3.66 -48.76 25.68
N GLU A 91 3.27 -48.77 26.95
CA GLU A 91 2.23 -47.91 27.50
C GLU A 91 2.56 -46.42 27.37
N GLU A 92 3.82 -46.04 27.59
CA GLU A 92 4.28 -44.65 27.41
C GLU A 92 4.20 -44.21 25.95
N ARG A 93 4.58 -45.07 25.00
CA ARG A 93 4.41 -44.80 23.57
C ARG A 93 2.94 -44.69 23.18
N ASP A 94 2.09 -45.60 23.65
CA ASP A 94 0.66 -45.59 23.34
C ASP A 94 -0.01 -44.31 23.87
N LYS A 95 0.31 -43.90 25.10
CA LYS A 95 -0.17 -42.62 25.67
C LYS A 95 0.29 -41.42 24.85
N ASN A 96 1.55 -41.38 24.44
CA ASN A 96 2.08 -40.30 23.61
C ASN A 96 1.41 -40.24 22.23
N ILE A 97 1.17 -41.40 21.60
CA ILE A 97 0.45 -41.52 20.33
C ILE A 97 -0.99 -41.00 20.47
N GLN A 98 -1.70 -41.40 21.52
CA GLN A 98 -3.09 -41.00 21.78
C GLN A 98 -3.20 -39.47 21.93
N LYS A 99 -2.26 -38.86 22.68
CA LYS A 99 -2.18 -37.39 22.86
C LYS A 99 -1.94 -36.65 21.56
N ILE A 100 -1.16 -37.22 20.65
CA ILE A 100 -0.91 -36.62 19.32
C ILE A 100 -2.16 -36.72 18.44
N ILE A 101 -2.86 -37.85 18.45
CA ILE A 101 -4.10 -38.06 17.67
C ILE A 101 -5.19 -37.06 18.09
N GLU A 102 -5.43 -36.90 19.39
CA GLU A 102 -6.42 -35.94 19.88
C GLU A 102 -6.10 -34.50 19.44
N LYS A 103 -4.83 -34.11 19.53
CA LYS A 103 -4.37 -32.78 19.09
C LYS A 103 -4.56 -32.58 17.59
N ASP A 104 -4.29 -33.61 16.79
CA ASP A 104 -4.47 -33.56 15.33
C ASP A 104 -5.95 -33.45 14.95
N LYS A 105 -6.84 -34.14 15.66
CA LYS A 105 -8.30 -34.09 15.45
C LYS A 105 -8.87 -32.69 15.69
N MET A 106 -8.48 -32.04 16.79
CA MET A 106 -8.89 -30.65 17.07
C MET A 106 -8.41 -29.68 15.99
N GLU A 107 -7.15 -29.80 15.57
CA GLU A 107 -6.59 -28.96 14.52
C GLU A 107 -7.28 -29.16 13.17
N LYS A 108 -7.63 -30.40 12.81
CA LYS A 108 -8.35 -30.73 11.58
C LYS A 108 -9.73 -30.06 11.53
N SER A 109 -10.45 -30.04 12.66
CA SER A 109 -11.77 -29.40 12.75
C SER A 109 -11.73 -27.87 12.58
N LEU A 110 -10.67 -27.22 13.09
CA LEU A 110 -10.47 -25.78 12.91
C LEU A 110 -10.12 -25.46 11.46
N THR A 111 -9.34 -26.32 10.80
CA THR A 111 -8.97 -26.11 9.39
C THR A 111 -10.14 -26.22 8.43
N GLU A 112 -11.05 -27.16 8.64
CA GLU A 112 -12.20 -27.35 7.77
C GLU A 112 -13.12 -26.12 7.76
N LYS A 113 -13.25 -25.44 8.92
CA LYS A 113 -14.00 -24.17 9.03
C LYS A 113 -13.35 -23.02 8.26
N VAL A 114 -12.01 -22.92 8.32
CA VAL A 114 -11.26 -21.85 7.63
C VAL A 114 -11.22 -22.08 6.11
N GLU A 115 -11.07 -23.34 5.67
CA GLU A 115 -11.04 -23.70 4.25
C GLU A 115 -12.39 -23.45 3.57
N LYS A 116 -13.51 -23.76 4.24
CA LYS A 116 -14.86 -23.44 3.78
C LYS A 116 -15.12 -21.93 3.66
N GLY A 117 -14.45 -21.12 4.50
CA GLY A 117 -14.47 -19.67 4.42
C GLY A 117 -13.63 -19.13 3.25
N CYS A 118 -12.44 -19.70 3.03
CA CYS A 118 -11.49 -19.24 2.01
C CYS A 118 -11.93 -19.61 0.58
N LEU A 119 -12.54 -20.79 0.38
CA LEU A 119 -13.03 -21.22 -0.94
C LEU A 119 -14.15 -20.30 -1.48
N LYS A 120 -14.97 -19.73 -0.58
CA LYS A 120 -16.01 -18.76 -0.94
C LYS A 120 -15.45 -17.41 -1.42
N CYS A 121 -14.27 -17.01 -0.94
CA CYS A 121 -13.62 -15.75 -1.36
C CYS A 121 -12.75 -15.91 -2.62
N GLY A 122 -12.16 -17.09 -2.85
CA GLY A 122 -11.24 -17.34 -3.97
C GLY A 122 -11.91 -17.29 -5.35
N CYS A 123 -13.17 -17.68 -5.47
CA CYS A 123 -13.88 -17.67 -6.76
C CYS A 123 -14.25 -16.25 -7.25
N ALA A 124 -14.20 -15.22 -6.40
CA ALA A 124 -14.58 -13.86 -6.79
C ALA A 124 -13.42 -12.99 -7.29
N LEU A 125 -12.15 -13.38 -7.04
CA LEU A 125 -10.98 -12.51 -7.22
C LEU A 125 -9.93 -13.06 -8.18
N GLY A 126 -10.19 -14.20 -8.84
CA GLY A 126 -9.22 -14.91 -9.69
C GLY A 126 -9.02 -14.39 -11.12
N GLY A 127 -9.63 -13.26 -11.52
CA GLY A 127 -9.62 -12.80 -12.91
C GLY A 127 -9.18 -11.35 -13.10
N GLY A 128 -7.87 -11.13 -13.27
CA GLY A 128 -7.37 -10.13 -14.21
C GLY A 128 -7.36 -8.65 -13.83
N VAL A 129 -6.61 -8.24 -12.80
CA VAL A 129 -6.06 -6.86 -12.75
C VAL A 129 -4.67 -6.89 -12.08
N LEU A 130 -3.64 -7.18 -12.88
CA LEU A 130 -2.25 -6.88 -12.54
C LEU A 130 -1.92 -5.40 -12.90
N PRO A 131 -0.82 -4.83 -12.37
CA PRO A 131 -0.72 -3.45 -11.92
C PRO A 131 -0.33 -2.50 -13.06
N VAL A 132 -1.31 -2.07 -13.86
CA VAL A 132 -1.11 -0.96 -14.80
C VAL A 132 -1.18 0.41 -14.09
N TRP A 133 -1.74 0.46 -12.88
CA TRP A 133 -2.07 1.71 -12.19
C TRP A 133 -0.88 2.50 -11.62
N GLY A 134 0.31 1.90 -11.51
CA GLY A 134 1.51 2.58 -10.99
C GLY A 134 2.25 3.48 -11.99
N LEU A 135 2.12 3.20 -13.29
CA LEU A 135 2.75 3.98 -14.37
C LEU A 135 1.85 5.11 -14.90
N VAL A 136 0.54 5.01 -14.68
CA VAL A 136 -0.44 5.96 -15.22
C VAL A 136 -0.53 7.23 -14.37
N SER A 137 -0.29 7.18 -13.05
CA SER A 137 -0.49 8.34 -12.18
C SER A 137 0.52 9.47 -12.42
N GLY A 138 1.82 9.17 -12.54
CA GLY A 138 2.86 10.20 -12.61
C GLY A 138 2.87 11.02 -13.92
N LEU A 139 2.71 10.34 -15.06
CA LEU A 139 2.70 11.00 -16.38
C LEU A 139 1.43 11.84 -16.58
N TRP A 140 0.30 11.39 -16.03
CA TRP A 140 -0.98 12.09 -16.15
C TRP A 140 -1.00 13.40 -15.37
N TYR A 141 -0.41 13.50 -14.17
CA TYR A 141 -0.42 14.76 -13.42
C TYR A 141 0.33 15.89 -14.14
N GLY A 142 1.46 15.59 -14.81
CA GLY A 142 2.22 16.58 -15.57
C GLY A 142 1.47 17.06 -16.82
N THR A 143 0.95 16.14 -17.63
CA THR A 143 0.13 16.48 -18.81
C THR A 143 -1.18 17.16 -18.42
N TRP A 144 -1.77 16.79 -17.27
CA TRP A 144 -2.99 17.41 -16.77
C TRP A 144 -2.76 18.85 -16.29
N LEU A 145 -1.63 19.15 -15.64
CA LEU A 145 -1.29 20.53 -15.28
C LEU A 145 -1.12 21.42 -16.52
N GLN A 146 -0.44 20.92 -17.56
CA GLN A 146 -0.27 21.64 -18.82
C GLN A 146 -1.59 21.82 -19.58
N TYR A 147 -2.48 20.82 -19.52
CA TYR A 147 -3.82 20.91 -20.10
C TYR A 147 -4.70 21.91 -19.37
N LEU A 148 -4.60 21.98 -18.03
CA LEU A 148 -5.32 22.93 -17.21
C LEU A 148 -4.91 24.37 -17.52
N SER A 149 -3.61 24.65 -17.60
CA SER A 149 -3.13 25.98 -17.95
C SER A 149 -3.57 26.39 -19.36
N ALA A 150 -3.50 25.46 -20.34
CA ALA A 150 -3.97 25.70 -21.69
C ALA A 150 -5.48 25.98 -21.78
N LYS A 151 -6.29 25.47 -20.86
CA LYS A 151 -7.74 25.74 -20.80
C LYS A 151 -8.11 26.92 -19.92
N ALA A 152 -7.30 27.28 -18.93
CA ALA A 152 -7.55 28.40 -18.04
C ALA A 152 -7.25 29.73 -18.73
N LEU A 153 -6.13 29.80 -19.45
CA LEU A 153 -5.66 31.00 -20.17
C LEU A 153 -6.73 31.63 -21.09
N PRO A 154 -7.43 30.90 -21.99
CA PRO A 154 -8.46 31.52 -22.84
C PRO A 154 -9.65 32.10 -22.06
N GLU A 155 -10.00 31.51 -20.91
CA GLU A 155 -11.07 32.03 -20.04
C GLU A 155 -10.61 33.28 -19.29
N GLY A 156 -9.36 33.29 -18.83
CA GLY A 156 -8.68 34.46 -18.28
C GLY A 156 -8.68 35.62 -19.27
N ILE A 157 -8.23 35.38 -20.50
CA ILE A 157 -8.22 36.39 -21.56
C ILE A 157 -9.64 36.89 -21.85
N LYS A 158 -10.64 36.02 -21.97
CA LYS A 158 -12.03 36.43 -22.25
C LYS A 158 -12.53 37.42 -21.20
N LYS A 159 -12.27 37.14 -19.92
CA LYS A 159 -12.58 38.06 -18.82
C LYS A 159 -11.75 39.35 -18.85
N GLY A 160 -10.46 39.23 -19.11
CA GLY A 160 -9.54 40.36 -19.23
C GLY A 160 -9.96 41.33 -20.32
N ILE A 161 -10.40 40.81 -21.48
CA ILE A 161 -10.93 41.63 -22.58
C ILE A 161 -12.24 42.30 -22.18
N GLN A 162 -13.16 41.58 -21.53
CA GLN A 162 -14.42 42.15 -21.08
C GLN A 162 -14.21 43.34 -20.15
N VAL A 163 -13.39 43.16 -19.11
CA VAL A 163 -13.04 44.24 -18.18
C VAL A 163 -12.20 45.32 -18.89
N GLY A 164 -11.32 44.93 -19.80
CA GLY A 164 -10.51 45.86 -20.59
C GLY A 164 -11.32 46.83 -21.42
N ILE A 165 -12.35 46.36 -22.11
CA ILE A 165 -13.28 47.22 -22.87
C ILE A 165 -13.97 48.20 -21.92
N ASP A 166 -14.49 47.73 -20.79
CA ASP A 166 -15.14 48.58 -19.78
C ASP A 166 -14.19 49.64 -19.21
N GLU A 167 -12.93 49.29 -18.96
CA GLU A 167 -11.93 50.24 -18.46
C GLU A 167 -11.51 51.25 -19.54
N ILE A 168 -11.37 50.85 -20.81
CA ILE A 168 -11.09 51.77 -21.94
C ILE A 168 -12.23 52.80 -22.09
N ILE A 169 -13.48 52.36 -21.95
CA ILE A 169 -14.63 53.25 -21.97
C ILE A 169 -14.51 54.32 -20.88
N LYS A 170 -14.15 53.94 -19.64
CA LYS A 170 -13.96 54.88 -18.53
C LYS A 170 -12.83 55.87 -18.79
N ILE A 171 -11.71 55.40 -19.34
CA ILE A 171 -10.55 56.26 -19.68
C ILE A 171 -10.96 57.35 -20.66
N VAL A 172 -11.65 56.97 -21.74
CA VAL A 172 -12.09 57.91 -22.78
C VAL A 172 -13.18 58.86 -22.28
N GLN A 173 -14.08 58.39 -21.41
CA GLN A 173 -15.10 59.25 -20.78
C GLN A 173 -14.50 60.26 -19.81
N ASN A 174 -13.50 59.87 -19.01
CA ASN A 174 -12.81 60.75 -18.07
C ASN A 174 -12.02 61.85 -18.78
N ALA A 175 -11.59 61.63 -20.03
CA ALA A 175 -10.96 62.65 -20.86
C ALA A 175 -11.93 63.76 -21.34
N GLY A 176 -13.17 63.79 -20.85
CA GLY A 176 -14.11 64.90 -21.03
C GLY A 176 -14.81 64.92 -22.38
N ARG A 177 -14.79 63.81 -23.12
CA ARG A 177 -15.44 63.70 -24.43
C ARG A 177 -16.76 62.92 -24.32
N GLY A 178 -17.88 63.64 -24.38
CA GLY A 178 -19.23 63.06 -24.34
C GLY A 178 -19.60 62.35 -25.64
N GLY A 179 -20.32 61.23 -25.53
CA GLY A 179 -20.69 60.35 -26.65
C GLY A 179 -21.13 58.95 -26.17
N VAL A 180 -21.73 58.16 -27.07
CA VAL A 180 -22.04 56.74 -26.81
C VAL A 180 -20.92 55.91 -27.41
N PHE A 181 -20.10 55.28 -26.56
CA PHE A 181 -19.02 54.41 -27.03
C PHE A 181 -19.61 53.26 -27.86
N PRO A 182 -19.05 52.94 -29.05
CA PRO A 182 -19.59 51.89 -29.90
C PRO A 182 -19.53 50.54 -29.19
N ASP A 183 -20.53 49.68 -29.42
CA ASP A 183 -20.54 48.35 -28.83
C ASP A 183 -19.43 47.50 -29.46
N ILE A 184 -18.45 47.13 -28.62
CA ILE A 184 -17.32 46.27 -28.96
C ILE A 184 -17.51 44.97 -28.19
N THR A 185 -17.59 43.86 -28.91
CA THR A 185 -17.78 42.56 -28.27
C THR A 185 -16.44 41.86 -28.05
N VAL A 186 -16.38 41.01 -27.02
CA VAL A 186 -15.19 40.18 -26.74
C VAL A 186 -14.86 39.26 -27.92
N GLU A 187 -15.87 38.81 -28.66
CA GLU A 187 -15.70 37.93 -29.82
C GLU A 187 -14.99 38.62 -30.98
N GLU A 188 -15.29 39.90 -31.22
CA GLU A 188 -14.61 40.70 -32.25
C GLU A 188 -13.14 40.90 -31.91
N MET A 189 -12.84 41.21 -30.64
CA MET A 189 -11.46 41.33 -30.15
C MET A 189 -10.69 40.01 -30.33
N LEU A 190 -11.29 38.88 -29.93
CA LEU A 190 -10.66 37.55 -30.05
C LEU A 190 -10.48 37.10 -31.51
N SER A 191 -11.40 37.49 -32.41
CA SER A 191 -11.33 37.16 -33.84
C SER A 191 -10.11 37.74 -34.55
N SER A 192 -9.49 38.78 -33.97
CA SER A 192 -8.23 39.35 -34.46
C SER A 192 -7.05 38.38 -34.40
N GLY A 193 -7.12 37.35 -33.55
CA GLY A 193 -6.02 36.43 -33.25
C GLY A 193 -4.89 37.05 -32.42
N LYS A 194 -4.90 38.36 -32.16
CA LYS A 194 -3.83 39.08 -31.43
C LYS A 194 -3.82 38.76 -29.93
N PHE A 195 -4.99 38.50 -29.35
CA PHE A 195 -5.16 38.28 -27.91
C PHE A 195 -5.24 36.79 -27.57
N THR A 196 -4.39 35.95 -28.15
CA THR A 196 -4.42 34.48 -27.94
C THR A 196 -3.48 34.03 -26.83
N ASN A 197 -2.36 34.73 -26.64
CA ASN A 197 -1.32 34.38 -25.67
C ASN A 197 -1.28 35.29 -24.44
N GLY A 198 -2.10 36.34 -24.43
CA GLY A 198 -2.18 37.33 -23.38
C GLY A 198 -2.98 38.54 -23.84
N VAL A 199 -3.33 39.39 -22.88
CA VAL A 199 -4.04 40.63 -23.15
C VAL A 199 -3.46 41.74 -22.27
N THR A 200 -3.16 42.88 -22.87
CA THR A 200 -2.78 44.10 -22.14
C THR A 200 -3.75 45.22 -22.48
N LEU A 201 -3.98 46.13 -21.54
CA LEU A 201 -4.89 47.26 -21.76
C LEU A 201 -4.43 48.13 -22.94
N TYR A 202 -3.13 48.37 -23.07
CA TYR A 202 -2.56 49.14 -24.18
C TYR A 202 -2.79 48.45 -25.53
N ASP A 203 -2.52 47.14 -25.65
CA ASP A 203 -2.70 46.43 -26.91
C ASP A 203 -4.18 46.40 -27.33
N MET A 204 -5.09 46.32 -26.36
CA MET A 204 -6.53 46.46 -26.61
C MET A 204 -6.88 47.86 -27.11
N ALA A 205 -6.46 48.90 -26.40
CA ALA A 205 -6.71 50.28 -26.78
C ALA A 205 -6.16 50.60 -28.18
N LYS A 206 -4.93 50.13 -28.47
CA LYS A 206 -4.30 50.25 -29.77
C LYS A 206 -5.04 49.54 -30.87
N TYR A 207 -5.43 48.29 -30.63
CA TYR A 207 -6.18 47.54 -31.62
C TYR A 207 -7.53 48.20 -31.94
N ILE A 208 -8.25 48.69 -30.93
CA ILE A 208 -9.49 49.43 -31.10
C ILE A 208 -9.25 50.71 -31.91
N SER A 209 -8.20 51.46 -31.60
CA SER A 209 -7.85 52.68 -32.34
C SER A 209 -7.52 52.41 -33.81
N ASP A 210 -6.66 51.41 -34.06
CA ASP A 210 -6.12 51.10 -35.38
C ASP A 210 -7.17 50.45 -36.32
N THR A 211 -8.06 49.62 -35.79
CA THR A 211 -8.87 48.70 -36.61
C THR A 211 -10.38 48.90 -36.51
N MET A 212 -10.86 49.66 -35.52
CA MET A 212 -12.31 49.86 -35.31
C MET A 212 -12.77 51.29 -35.61
N TYR A 213 -11.96 52.10 -36.28
CA TYR A 213 -12.29 53.48 -36.65
C TYR A 213 -13.68 53.63 -37.31
N ASP A 214 -14.03 52.73 -38.23
CA ASP A 214 -15.32 52.76 -38.94
C ASP A 214 -16.51 52.68 -37.98
N LYS A 215 -16.38 51.97 -36.85
CA LYS A 215 -17.42 51.89 -35.81
C LYS A 215 -17.59 53.23 -35.09
N PHE A 216 -16.50 53.92 -34.79
CA PHE A 216 -16.54 55.24 -34.15
C PHE A 216 -17.10 56.31 -35.09
N GLN A 217 -16.77 56.24 -36.39
CA GLN A 217 -17.33 57.12 -37.41
C GLN A 217 -18.84 56.88 -37.58
N THR A 218 -19.27 55.61 -37.69
CA THR A 218 -20.69 55.26 -37.84
C THR A 218 -21.51 55.66 -36.62
N ALA A 219 -20.92 55.59 -35.42
CA ALA A 219 -21.55 55.99 -34.17
C ALA A 219 -21.52 57.52 -33.90
N GLY A 220 -20.91 58.33 -34.77
CA GLY A 220 -20.77 59.78 -34.59
C GLY A 220 -19.97 60.16 -33.34
N CYS A 221 -18.99 59.33 -32.98
CA CYS A 221 -18.16 59.47 -31.78
C CYS A 221 -16.69 59.73 -32.14
N GLU A 222 -16.43 60.48 -33.21
CA GLU A 222 -15.07 60.85 -33.64
C GLU A 222 -14.25 61.53 -32.54
N PRO A 223 -14.83 62.40 -31.68
CA PRO A 223 -14.06 63.00 -30.59
C PRO A 223 -13.49 61.94 -29.63
N MET A 224 -14.27 60.91 -29.30
CA MET A 224 -13.83 59.82 -28.42
C MET A 224 -12.70 59.01 -29.05
N TRP A 225 -12.81 58.70 -30.34
CA TRP A 225 -11.74 58.03 -31.07
C TRP A 225 -10.45 58.87 -31.08
N GLN A 226 -10.52 60.18 -31.35
CA GLN A 226 -9.34 61.04 -31.32
C GLN A 226 -8.65 61.08 -29.95
N ALA A 227 -9.40 61.00 -28.85
CA ALA A 227 -8.81 60.91 -27.52
C ALA A 227 -8.10 59.57 -27.32
N LEU A 228 -8.75 58.46 -27.70
CA LEU A 228 -8.16 57.13 -27.60
C LEU A 228 -6.91 57.00 -28.49
N ASP A 229 -6.98 57.51 -29.72
CA ASP A 229 -5.88 57.48 -30.67
C ASP A 229 -4.71 58.30 -30.15
N GLY A 230 -4.92 59.56 -29.75
CA GLY A 230 -3.85 60.41 -29.20
C GLY A 230 -3.17 59.79 -27.97
N MET A 231 -3.94 59.17 -27.06
CA MET A 231 -3.37 58.47 -25.90
C MET A 231 -2.45 57.32 -26.30
N VAL A 232 -2.74 56.63 -27.40
CA VAL A 232 -2.02 55.42 -27.80
C VAL A 232 -0.91 55.69 -28.82
N THR A 233 -1.12 56.61 -29.76
CA THR A 233 -0.20 56.90 -30.86
C THR A 233 0.80 58.00 -30.49
N GLU A 234 0.35 59.08 -29.85
CA GLU A 234 1.20 60.21 -29.46
C GLU A 234 1.85 59.98 -28.08
N GLY A 235 1.06 59.57 -27.08
CA GLY A 235 1.60 59.26 -25.74
C GLY A 235 2.40 57.96 -25.67
N GLY A 236 2.03 56.99 -26.52
CA GLY A 236 2.69 55.69 -26.59
C GLY A 236 2.55 54.85 -25.31
N ILE A 237 3.14 53.66 -25.34
CA ILE A 237 2.95 52.65 -24.28
C ILE A 237 3.41 53.10 -22.88
N VAL A 238 4.47 53.93 -22.80
CA VAL A 238 5.05 54.34 -21.52
C VAL A 238 4.14 55.31 -20.79
N GLU A 239 3.66 56.35 -21.48
CA GLU A 239 2.78 57.37 -20.92
C GLU A 239 1.41 56.78 -20.63
N PHE A 240 0.86 56.01 -21.57
CA PHE A 240 -0.41 55.30 -21.38
C PHE A 240 -0.39 54.41 -20.13
N ASN A 241 0.67 53.64 -19.92
CA ASN A 241 0.77 52.77 -18.75
C ASN A 241 0.96 53.53 -17.44
N ALA A 242 1.67 54.66 -17.47
CA ALA A 242 1.86 55.50 -16.29
C ALA A 242 0.53 56.11 -15.82
N GLU A 243 -0.27 56.61 -16.76
CA GLU A 243 -1.55 57.27 -16.46
C GLU A 243 -2.68 56.28 -16.13
N ASN A 244 -2.62 55.06 -16.66
CA ASN A 244 -3.70 54.08 -16.55
C ASN A 244 -3.35 52.87 -15.66
N SER A 245 -2.37 53.00 -14.77
CA SER A 245 -1.89 51.90 -13.91
C SER A 245 -3.00 51.18 -13.11
N ALA A 246 -3.99 51.90 -12.59
CA ALA A 246 -5.13 51.32 -11.87
C ALA A 246 -6.06 50.51 -12.79
N HIS A 247 -6.28 50.98 -14.03
CA HIS A 247 -7.07 50.30 -15.04
C HIS A 247 -6.35 49.04 -15.55
N ILE A 248 -5.02 49.10 -15.71
CA ILE A 248 -4.19 47.94 -16.06
C ILE A 248 -4.29 46.87 -14.98
N ALA A 249 -4.14 47.26 -13.71
CA ALA A 249 -4.27 46.32 -12.59
C ALA A 249 -5.68 45.73 -12.47
N ALA A 250 -6.72 46.40 -12.98
CA ALA A 250 -8.07 45.82 -13.05
C ALA A 250 -8.17 44.73 -14.13
N VAL A 251 -7.57 44.95 -15.30
CA VAL A 251 -7.51 43.96 -16.38
C VAL A 251 -6.69 42.74 -15.96
N GLU A 252 -5.51 42.96 -15.37
CA GLU A 252 -4.65 41.85 -14.90
C GLU A 252 -5.36 41.00 -13.85
N ARG A 253 -6.02 41.62 -12.88
CA ARG A 253 -6.84 40.89 -11.90
C ARG A 253 -7.99 40.13 -12.54
N ALA A 254 -8.66 40.70 -13.54
CA ALA A 254 -9.74 40.03 -14.24
C ALA A 254 -9.26 38.79 -15.02
N VAL A 255 -8.05 38.85 -15.59
CA VAL A 255 -7.40 37.68 -16.21
C VAL A 255 -7.14 36.61 -15.16
N GLU A 256 -6.47 36.96 -14.06
CA GLU A 256 -6.18 36.03 -12.96
C GLU A 256 -7.45 35.38 -12.39
N GLU A 257 -8.51 36.17 -12.17
CA GLU A 257 -9.80 35.68 -11.70
C GLU A 257 -10.47 34.71 -12.70
N GLY A 258 -10.34 34.96 -14.00
CA GLY A 258 -10.87 34.08 -15.04
C GLY A 258 -10.13 32.75 -15.08
N GLU A 259 -8.81 32.77 -15.02
CA GLU A 259 -7.99 31.57 -14.93
C GLU A 259 -8.29 30.77 -13.66
N ALA A 260 -8.35 31.44 -12.51
CA ALA A 260 -8.62 30.83 -11.22
C ALA A 260 -9.99 30.16 -11.17
N LEU A 261 -11.04 30.78 -11.72
CA LEU A 261 -12.37 30.16 -11.79
C LEU A 261 -12.35 28.89 -12.63
N LYS A 262 -11.64 28.89 -13.76
CA LYS A 262 -11.57 27.71 -14.61
C LYS A 262 -10.82 26.57 -13.93
N VAL A 263 -9.69 26.88 -13.29
CA VAL A 263 -8.93 25.91 -12.48
C VAL A 263 -9.79 25.36 -11.34
N ALA A 264 -10.56 26.20 -10.65
CA ALA A 264 -11.45 25.78 -9.58
C ALA A 264 -12.58 24.85 -10.08
N GLU A 265 -13.17 25.12 -11.24
CA GLU A 265 -14.18 24.25 -11.86
C GLU A 265 -13.61 22.84 -12.13
N PHE A 266 -12.40 22.76 -12.66
CA PHE A 266 -11.73 21.48 -12.90
C PHE A 266 -11.34 20.78 -11.60
N ALA A 267 -10.84 21.52 -10.60
CA ALA A 267 -10.49 20.99 -9.29
C ALA A 267 -11.72 20.41 -8.56
N ALA A 268 -12.89 21.04 -8.69
CA ALA A 268 -14.14 20.51 -8.14
C ALA A 268 -14.52 19.17 -8.77
N LYS A 269 -14.37 19.04 -10.10
CA LYS A 269 -14.62 17.78 -10.82
C LYS A 269 -13.62 16.69 -10.45
N THR A 270 -12.34 17.01 -10.23
CA THR A 270 -11.34 16.01 -9.81
C THR A 270 -11.43 15.65 -8.33
N GLY A 271 -11.85 16.56 -7.46
CA GLY A 271 -12.16 16.28 -6.05
C GLY A 271 -13.25 15.21 -5.88
N LEU A 272 -14.22 15.16 -6.80
CA LEU A 272 -15.22 14.08 -6.83
C LEU A 272 -14.59 12.73 -7.19
N LEU A 273 -13.69 12.71 -8.18
CA LEU A 273 -13.02 11.50 -8.64
C LEU A 273 -12.00 10.97 -7.62
N SER A 274 -11.32 11.85 -6.88
CA SER A 274 -10.33 11.46 -5.87
C SER A 274 -10.96 10.68 -4.72
N ASN A 275 -12.19 11.01 -4.30
CA ASN A 275 -12.92 10.23 -3.31
C ASN A 275 -13.17 8.79 -3.78
N THR A 276 -13.51 8.61 -5.06
CA THR A 276 -13.71 7.30 -5.69
C THR A 276 -12.39 6.52 -5.78
N ILE A 277 -11.30 7.22 -6.11
CA ILE A 277 -9.95 6.64 -6.16
C ILE A 277 -9.50 6.22 -4.75
N ILE A 278 -9.71 7.04 -3.73
CA ILE A 278 -9.37 6.73 -2.33
C ILE A 278 -10.16 5.50 -1.86
N ALA A 279 -11.46 5.41 -2.17
CA ALA A 279 -12.27 4.24 -1.84
C ALA A 279 -11.75 2.96 -2.53
N SER A 280 -11.32 3.07 -3.80
CA SER A 280 -10.69 1.96 -4.54
C SER A 280 -9.37 1.51 -3.89
N VAL A 281 -8.48 2.45 -3.53
CA VAL A 281 -7.19 2.15 -2.87
C VAL A 281 -7.40 1.46 -1.51
N VAL A 282 -8.35 1.96 -0.70
CA VAL A 282 -8.71 1.34 0.58
C VAL A 282 -9.19 -0.10 0.38
N THR A 283 -10.00 -0.34 -0.65
CA THR A 283 -10.50 -1.68 -1.00
C THR A 283 -9.36 -2.63 -1.39
N ILE A 284 -8.40 -2.16 -2.19
CA ILE A 284 -7.21 -2.94 -2.58
C ILE A 284 -6.36 -3.31 -1.35
N LEU A 285 -6.14 -2.36 -0.43
CA LEU A 285 -5.37 -2.62 0.80
C LEU A 285 -6.03 -3.70 1.67
N ILE A 286 -7.37 -3.70 1.77
CA ILE A 286 -8.12 -4.74 2.50
C ILE A 286 -7.90 -6.12 1.85
N ILE A 287 -7.95 -6.22 0.52
CA ILE A 287 -7.72 -7.48 -0.20
C ILE A 287 -6.29 -7.99 0.02
N VAL A 288 -5.29 -7.11 -0.06
CA VAL A 288 -3.88 -7.46 0.17
C VAL A 288 -3.67 -7.96 1.61
N LEU A 289 -4.28 -7.31 2.61
CA LEU A 289 -4.22 -7.78 4.00
C LEU A 289 -4.83 -9.18 4.17
N ILE A 290 -5.98 -9.45 3.54
CA ILE A 290 -6.61 -10.78 3.56
C ILE A 290 -5.67 -11.83 2.95
N MET A 291 -5.04 -11.52 1.80
CA MET A 291 -4.05 -12.39 1.16
C MET A 291 -2.84 -12.70 2.06
N ILE A 292 -2.32 -11.68 2.77
CA ILE A 292 -1.21 -11.86 3.71
C ILE A 292 -1.63 -12.77 4.87
N ILE A 293 -2.82 -12.58 5.44
CA ILE A 293 -3.34 -13.43 6.52
C ILE A 293 -3.45 -14.88 6.05
N ILE A 294 -4.05 -15.14 4.89
CA ILE A 294 -4.15 -16.49 4.32
C ILE A 294 -2.75 -17.09 4.09
N TYR A 295 -1.83 -16.31 3.51
CA TYR A 295 -0.46 -16.74 3.27
C TYR A 295 0.25 -17.15 4.57
N LEU A 296 0.13 -16.36 5.63
CA LEU A 296 0.72 -16.65 6.93
C LEU A 296 0.13 -17.92 7.55
N VAL A 297 -1.19 -18.12 7.45
CA VAL A 297 -1.86 -19.35 7.92
C VAL A 297 -1.33 -20.57 7.16
N LEU A 298 -1.23 -20.51 5.83
CA LEU A 298 -0.71 -21.61 5.02
C LEU A 298 0.77 -21.90 5.32
N ARG A 299 1.59 -20.85 5.47
CA ARG A 299 3.00 -20.98 5.83
C ARG A 299 3.17 -21.64 7.20
N TYR A 300 2.37 -21.24 8.17
CA TYR A 300 2.36 -21.83 9.50
C TYR A 300 2.00 -23.34 9.44
N ARG A 301 0.98 -23.72 8.66
CA ARG A 301 0.59 -25.12 8.46
C ARG A 301 1.73 -25.96 7.92
N ARG A 302 2.44 -25.47 6.89
CA ARG A 302 3.60 -26.18 6.30
C ARG A 302 4.68 -26.41 7.36
N LYS A 303 5.03 -25.37 8.12
CA LYS A 303 6.07 -25.47 9.18
C LYS A 303 5.67 -26.47 10.26
N LYS A 304 4.41 -26.46 10.70
CA LYS A 304 3.89 -27.40 11.71
C LYS A 304 3.87 -28.84 11.22
N LYS A 305 3.48 -29.10 9.97
CA LYS A 305 3.53 -30.44 9.35
C LYS A 305 4.95 -31.01 9.36
N MET A 306 5.96 -30.18 9.08
CA MET A 306 7.37 -30.59 9.12
C MET A 306 7.84 -30.91 10.54
N LYS A 307 7.45 -30.11 11.54
CA LYS A 307 7.74 -30.40 12.96
C LYS A 307 7.11 -31.72 13.42
N LYS A 308 5.84 -31.99 13.06
CA LYS A 308 5.18 -33.27 13.37
C LYS A 308 5.91 -34.45 12.74
N LYS A 309 6.29 -34.36 11.46
CA LYS A 309 7.09 -35.41 10.79
C LYS A 309 8.38 -35.71 11.53
N ALA A 310 9.10 -34.69 11.99
CA ALA A 310 10.33 -34.85 12.76
C ALA A 310 10.10 -35.51 14.14
N GLN A 311 8.96 -35.24 14.79
CA GLN A 311 8.61 -35.90 16.05
C GLN A 311 8.29 -37.39 15.85
N TYR A 312 7.54 -37.74 14.80
CA TYR A 312 7.24 -39.14 14.50
C TYR A 312 8.50 -39.93 14.12
N THR A 313 9.41 -39.36 13.32
CA THR A 313 10.68 -40.05 13.02
C THR A 313 11.54 -40.27 14.26
N LYS A 314 11.56 -39.34 15.22
CA LYS A 314 12.25 -39.54 16.51
C LYS A 314 11.65 -40.68 17.33
N LEU A 315 10.31 -40.74 17.43
CA LEU A 315 9.61 -41.80 18.18
C LEU A 315 9.76 -43.19 17.54
N LEU A 316 9.95 -43.25 16.22
CA LEU A 316 10.09 -44.51 15.48
C LEU A 316 11.52 -45.08 15.54
N ASN A 317 12.51 -44.20 15.74
CA ASN A 317 13.93 -44.55 15.85
C ASN A 317 14.39 -44.80 17.31
N GLN A 318 13.51 -44.65 18.30
CA GLN A 318 13.72 -44.97 19.72
C GLN A 318 13.13 -46.33 20.10
#